data_AF-I2C4P9-F1
#
_entry.id   AF-I2C4P9-F1
#
_cell.length_a   1.000
_cell.length_b   1.000
_cell.length_c   1.000
_cell.angle_alpha   90.00
_cell.angle_beta   90.00
_cell.angle_gamma   90.00
#
_symmetry.space_group_name_H-M   'P 1'
#
loop_
_entity.id
_entity.type
_entity.pdbx_description
1 polymer ?
#
loop_
_entity_poly.entity_id
_entity_poly.type
_entity_poly.pdbx_seq_one_letter_code
_entity_poly.pdbx_strand_id
1 'polypeptide(L)'
;MINIENVAQEFGFIQSTVENTFYNASLKAEMIFINKYPGTHVTIFKGLGEGKRAFIDMPFTLKYGKCKKIKYRQNEDNLKKDIKAMLSAFNTFTEDGFHQMELWQLGKNKDYGFVRSEYCPKAFVDKNKISLELVDEIKRNGHYRMKLLCKVEIDETGQPYVAATK
;
A
#
# COMPACT_ATOMS: atom_id res chain seq x y z
N MET A 1 11.24 21.23 -9.31
CA MET A 1 10.99 19.86 -9.80
C MET A 1 11.70 18.93 -8.83
N ILE A 2 11.10 17.80 -8.44
CA ILE A 2 11.74 16.88 -7.48
C ILE A 2 12.98 16.25 -8.12
N ASN A 3 14.10 16.19 -7.39
CA ASN A 3 15.30 15.49 -7.85
C ASN A 3 15.12 13.99 -7.59
N ILE A 4 14.55 13.29 -8.56
CA ILE A 4 14.22 11.86 -8.43
C ILE A 4 15.45 10.97 -8.27
N GLU A 5 16.61 11.36 -8.82
CA GLU A 5 17.85 10.60 -8.70
C GLU A 5 18.35 10.60 -7.26
N ASN A 6 18.41 11.78 -6.63
CA ASN A 6 18.77 11.91 -5.22
C ASN A 6 17.79 11.15 -4.33
N VAL A 7 16.48 11.26 -4.60
CA VAL A 7 15.45 10.52 -3.85
C VAL A 7 15.67 9.02 -3.96
N ALA A 8 15.87 8.48 -5.16
CA ALA A 8 16.06 7.04 -5.36
C ALA A 8 17.33 6.52 -4.66
N GLN A 9 18.44 7.26 -4.76
CA GLN A 9 19.72 6.91 -4.16
C GLN A 9 19.65 6.85 -2.63
N GLU A 10 18.87 7.73 -1.98
CA GLU A 10 18.65 7.68 -0.52
C GLU A 10 18.03 6.35 -0.05
N PHE A 11 17.26 5.67 -0.92
CA PHE A 11 16.68 4.36 -0.64
C PHE A 11 17.51 3.20 -1.22
N GLY A 12 18.74 3.47 -1.66
CA GLY A 12 19.66 2.47 -2.20
C GLY A 12 19.31 1.98 -3.61
N PHE A 13 18.49 2.73 -4.36
CA PHE A 13 18.21 2.43 -5.76
C PHE A 13 19.22 3.16 -6.65
N ILE A 14 19.71 2.45 -7.68
CA ILE A 14 20.71 2.96 -8.62
C ILE A 14 20.05 3.15 -9.99
N GLN A 15 20.40 4.22 -10.70
CA GLN A 15 19.87 4.52 -12.02
C GLN A 15 20.06 3.32 -12.97
N SER A 16 18.96 2.90 -13.62
CA SER A 16 19.00 1.88 -14.67
C SER A 16 19.34 2.50 -16.02
N THR A 17 19.40 1.70 -17.08
CA THR A 17 19.55 2.21 -18.46
C THR A 17 18.29 2.89 -18.98
N VAL A 18 17.14 2.71 -18.33
CA VAL A 18 15.87 3.33 -18.69
C VAL A 18 15.67 4.62 -17.88
N GLU A 19 15.28 5.68 -18.57
CA GLU A 19 15.03 6.99 -17.96
C GLU A 19 14.02 6.90 -16.81
N ASN A 20 14.26 7.66 -15.73
CA ASN A 20 13.40 7.72 -14.53
C ASN A 20 13.17 6.38 -13.83
N THR A 21 13.97 5.35 -14.15
CA THR A 21 13.86 3.99 -13.62
C THR A 21 15.12 3.60 -12.88
N PHE A 22 14.97 3.09 -11.66
CA PHE A 22 16.06 2.77 -10.75
C PHE A 22 15.91 1.36 -10.20
N TYR A 23 17.02 0.67 -9.97
CA TYR A 23 17.03 -0.72 -9.51
C TYR A 23 17.79 -0.88 -8.20
N ASN A 24 17.26 -1.73 -7.31
CA ASN A 24 17.91 -2.14 -6.07
C ASN A 24 18.05 -3.68 -6.09
N ALA A 25 19.29 -4.16 -6.25
CA ALA A 25 19.60 -5.58 -6.36
C ALA A 25 19.31 -6.36 -5.06
N SER A 26 19.61 -5.75 -3.91
CA SER A 26 19.39 -6.36 -2.59
C SER A 26 17.91 -6.59 -2.31
N LEU A 27 17.05 -5.65 -2.72
CA LEU A 27 15.61 -5.76 -2.60
C LEU A 27 14.96 -6.53 -3.75
N LYS A 28 15.70 -6.83 -4.83
CA LYS A 28 15.17 -7.33 -6.11
C LYS A 28 14.00 -6.46 -6.60
N ALA A 29 14.21 -5.15 -6.60
CA ALA A 29 13.15 -4.17 -6.80
C ALA A 29 13.50 -3.15 -7.89
N GLU A 30 12.50 -2.73 -8.65
CA GLU A 30 12.56 -1.63 -9.62
C GLU A 30 11.65 -0.50 -9.15
N MET A 31 12.15 0.73 -9.12
CA MET A 31 11.43 1.93 -8.76
C MET A 31 11.33 2.82 -10.00
N ILE A 32 10.10 3.20 -10.36
CA ILE A 32 9.82 3.99 -11.56
C ILE A 32 9.17 5.30 -11.13
N PHE A 33 9.73 6.41 -11.59
CA PHE A 33 9.17 7.74 -11.38
C PHE A 33 8.46 8.22 -12.65
N ILE A 34 7.28 8.80 -12.47
CA ILE A 34 6.52 9.45 -13.54
C ILE A 34 6.33 10.91 -13.14
N ASN A 35 6.99 11.81 -13.86
CA ASN A 35 6.85 13.25 -13.68
C ASN A 35 5.68 13.75 -14.54
N LYS A 36 4.61 14.23 -13.91
CA LYS A 36 3.45 14.82 -14.60
C LYS A 36 3.06 16.11 -13.90
N TYR A 37 3.10 17.24 -14.60
CA TYR A 37 2.73 18.52 -14.00
C TYR A 37 1.35 18.42 -13.30
N PRO A 38 1.24 18.81 -12.01
CA PRO A 38 2.23 19.55 -11.22
C PRO A 38 3.11 18.72 -10.25
N GLY A 39 3.25 17.39 -10.37
CA GLY A 39 4.03 16.58 -9.42
C GLY A 39 4.65 15.28 -9.97
N THR A 40 5.12 14.46 -9.04
CA THR A 40 5.81 13.18 -9.30
C THR A 40 5.03 12.03 -8.68
N HIS A 41 4.91 10.95 -9.43
CA HIS A 41 4.34 9.68 -9.01
C HIS A 41 5.46 8.64 -8.95
N VAL A 42 5.38 7.70 -8.01
CA VAL A 42 6.32 6.59 -7.92
C VAL A 42 5.59 5.26 -7.80
N THR A 43 6.12 4.27 -8.50
CA THR A 43 5.70 2.87 -8.40
C THR A 43 6.95 2.03 -8.09
N ILE A 44 6.78 0.98 -7.29
CA ILE A 44 7.80 -0.03 -7.02
C ILE A 44 7.31 -1.39 -7.50
N PHE A 45 8.10 -2.05 -8.33
CA PHE A 45 7.93 -3.46 -8.70
C PHE A 45 8.88 -4.31 -7.87
N LYS A 46 8.34 -5.30 -7.18
CA LYS A 46 9.13 -6.26 -6.39
C LYS A 46 9.20 -7.60 -7.10
N GLY A 47 10.39 -8.16 -7.29
CA GLY A 47 10.56 -9.54 -7.72
C GLY A 47 10.19 -10.54 -6.62
N LEU A 48 9.36 -11.52 -6.96
CA LEU A 48 8.94 -12.61 -6.05
C LEU A 48 9.59 -13.97 -6.39
N GLY A 49 10.42 -14.04 -7.44
CA GLY A 49 10.97 -15.28 -7.99
C GLY A 49 10.19 -15.75 -9.23
N GLU A 50 10.78 -16.64 -10.04
CA GLU A 50 10.11 -17.28 -11.20
C GLU A 50 9.40 -16.31 -12.17
N GLY A 51 9.96 -15.12 -12.39
CA GLY A 51 9.35 -14.09 -13.24
C GLY A 51 8.14 -13.37 -12.63
N LYS A 52 7.73 -13.73 -11.42
CA LYS A 52 6.61 -13.12 -10.69
C LYS A 52 7.02 -11.80 -10.06
N ARG A 53 6.10 -10.84 -10.06
CA ARG A 53 6.30 -9.52 -9.47
C ARG A 53 5.08 -9.04 -8.70
N ALA A 54 5.29 -8.34 -7.60
CA ALA A 54 4.25 -7.55 -6.95
C ALA A 54 4.36 -6.08 -7.38
N PHE A 55 3.20 -5.45 -7.60
CA PHE A 55 3.07 -4.04 -7.95
C PHE A 55 2.69 -3.23 -6.71
N ILE A 56 3.53 -2.27 -6.34
CA ILE A 56 3.32 -1.40 -5.18
C ILE A 56 3.28 0.04 -5.68
N ASP A 57 2.07 0.58 -5.75
CA ASP A 57 1.82 1.96 -6.18
C ASP A 57 1.87 2.93 -4.98
N MET A 58 1.73 4.24 -5.19
CA MET A 58 1.65 5.28 -4.16
C MET A 58 0.74 4.90 -2.98
N PRO A 59 1.09 5.22 -1.73
CA PRO A 59 0.27 4.84 -0.57
C PRO A 59 -1.01 5.68 -0.45
N PHE A 60 -1.79 5.38 0.58
CA PHE A 60 -2.95 6.17 0.98
C PHE A 60 -2.61 7.06 2.16
N THR A 61 -3.32 8.19 2.29
CA THR A 61 -3.15 9.11 3.41
C THR A 61 -4.49 9.46 4.05
N LEU A 62 -4.49 9.57 5.38
CA LEU A 62 -5.65 10.02 6.15
C LEU A 62 -5.52 11.52 6.40
N LYS A 63 -6.40 12.33 5.79
CA LYS A 63 -6.45 13.78 5.99
C LYS A 63 -7.88 14.21 6.31
N TYR A 64 -8.04 14.95 7.41
CA TYR A 64 -9.36 15.42 7.90
C TYR A 64 -10.40 14.29 8.00
N GLY A 65 -9.99 13.13 8.53
CA GLY A 65 -10.86 11.96 8.71
C GLY A 65 -11.18 11.17 7.43
N LYS A 66 -10.70 11.59 6.25
CA LYS A 66 -10.90 10.89 4.98
C LYS A 66 -9.60 10.26 4.49
N CYS A 67 -9.64 8.96 4.23
CA CYS A 67 -8.51 8.23 3.65
C CYS A 67 -8.60 8.35 2.12
N LYS A 68 -7.50 8.69 1.45
CA LYS A 68 -7.45 8.85 -0.01
C LYS A 68 -6.14 8.34 -0.57
N LYS A 69 -6.19 7.78 -1.78
CA LYS A 69 -5.00 7.40 -2.55
C LYS A 69 -4.21 8.66 -2.93
N ILE A 70 -2.90 8.65 -2.69
CA ILE A 70 -2.02 9.72 -3.16
C ILE A 70 -1.76 9.49 -4.65
N LYS A 71 -2.04 10.49 -5.49
CA LYS A 71 -1.79 10.38 -6.95
C LYS A 71 -0.39 10.86 -7.33
N TYR A 72 -0.01 12.03 -6.81
CA TYR A 72 1.26 12.71 -7.11
C TYR A 72 1.74 13.50 -5.89
N ARG A 73 3.04 13.78 -5.83
CA ARG A 73 3.67 14.69 -4.84
C ARG A 73 4.43 15.81 -5.52
N GLN A 74 4.32 17.02 -4.97
CA GLN A 74 5.08 18.19 -5.41
C GLN A 74 6.29 18.46 -4.51
N ASN A 75 6.23 17.97 -3.28
CA ASN A 75 7.24 18.16 -2.25
C ASN A 75 8.02 16.86 -2.07
N GLU A 76 9.35 17.00 -2.08
CA GLU A 76 10.30 15.89 -2.00
C GLU A 76 10.20 15.12 -0.67
N ASP A 77 10.14 15.82 0.47
CA ASP A 77 10.05 15.17 1.79
C ASP A 77 8.80 14.29 1.93
N ASN A 78 7.68 14.75 1.38
CA ASN A 78 6.45 13.98 1.36
C ASN A 78 6.56 12.75 0.44
N LEU A 79 7.24 12.88 -0.71
CA LEU A 79 7.51 11.74 -1.59
C LEU A 79 8.43 10.71 -0.89
N LYS A 80 9.48 11.17 -0.21
CA LYS A 80 10.37 10.30 0.60
C LYS A 80 9.61 9.57 1.70
N LYS A 81 8.71 10.25 2.41
CA LYS A 81 7.83 9.61 3.43
C LYS A 81 6.94 8.54 2.82
N ASP A 82 6.37 8.81 1.64
CA ASP A 82 5.53 7.84 0.94
C ASP A 82 6.33 6.62 0.47
N ILE A 83 7.51 6.82 -0.13
CA ILE A 83 8.42 5.74 -0.54
C ILE A 83 8.82 4.89 0.67
N LYS A 84 9.12 5.52 1.81
CA LYS A 84 9.40 4.80 3.05
C LYS A 84 8.24 3.91 3.46
N ALA A 85 6.99 4.40 3.40
CA ALA A 85 5.81 3.58 3.70
C ALA A 85 5.62 2.42 2.70
N MET A 86 5.89 2.66 1.40
CA MET A 86 5.88 1.61 0.37
C MET A 86 6.92 0.53 0.66
N LEU A 87 8.13 0.92 1.04
CA LEU A 87 9.22 0.01 1.39
C LEU A 87 9.00 -0.72 2.72
N SER A 88 8.38 -0.08 3.72
CA SER A 88 7.94 -0.77 4.95
C SER A 88 6.93 -1.88 4.67
N ALA A 89 6.03 -1.66 3.71
CA ALA A 89 5.04 -2.64 3.26
C ALA A 89 5.58 -3.58 2.17
N PHE A 90 6.86 -3.51 1.80
CA PHE A 90 7.40 -4.23 0.65
C PHE A 90 7.20 -5.75 0.72
N ASN A 91 7.23 -6.32 1.93
CA ASN A 91 7.06 -7.75 2.16
C ASN A 91 5.63 -8.21 2.46
N THR A 92 4.67 -7.29 2.43
CA THR A 92 3.26 -7.62 2.70
C THR A 92 2.42 -7.78 1.44
N PHE A 93 2.95 -7.42 0.28
CA PHE A 93 2.29 -7.58 -1.01
C PHE A 93 2.55 -8.94 -1.64
N THR A 94 1.51 -9.45 -2.29
CA THR A 94 1.48 -10.68 -3.09
C THR A 94 1.40 -10.33 -4.58
N GLU A 95 1.64 -11.31 -5.45
CA GLU A 95 1.62 -11.11 -6.91
C GLU A 95 0.26 -10.65 -7.45
N ASP A 96 -0.83 -11.08 -6.81
CA ASP A 96 -2.21 -10.79 -7.20
C ASP A 96 -2.80 -9.55 -6.53
N GLY A 97 -1.95 -8.75 -5.88
CA GLY A 97 -2.28 -7.43 -5.34
C GLY A 97 -2.92 -7.45 -3.96
N PHE A 98 -2.93 -8.59 -3.26
CA PHE A 98 -3.27 -8.60 -1.84
C PHE A 98 -2.12 -8.05 -1.01
N HIS A 99 -2.49 -7.32 0.03
CA HIS A 99 -1.59 -6.65 0.96
C HIS A 99 -1.99 -7.00 2.38
N GLN A 100 -1.03 -7.38 3.22
CA GLN A 100 -1.29 -7.71 4.62
C GLN A 100 -1.65 -6.45 5.43
N MET A 101 -2.85 -6.44 6.01
CA MET A 101 -3.38 -5.35 6.82
C MET A 101 -3.88 -5.85 8.17
N GLU A 102 -3.79 -5.02 9.20
CA GLU A 102 -4.36 -5.30 10.52
C GLU A 102 -5.85 -4.95 10.52
N LEU A 103 -6.72 -5.88 10.93
CA LEU A 103 -8.10 -5.58 11.27
C LEU A 103 -8.13 -4.74 12.53
N TRP A 104 -8.41 -3.45 12.40
CA TRP A 104 -8.33 -2.46 13.49
C TRP A 104 -9.63 -2.33 14.29
N GLN A 105 -10.77 -2.46 13.61
CA GLN A 105 -12.08 -2.34 14.23
C GLN A 105 -13.10 -3.21 13.49
N LEU A 106 -13.91 -3.97 14.22
CA LEU A 106 -15.12 -4.61 13.67
C LEU A 106 -16.33 -4.02 14.40
N GLY A 107 -17.34 -3.57 13.66
CA GLY A 107 -18.54 -3.02 14.27
C GLY A 107 -19.32 -4.12 15.00
N LYS A 108 -19.55 -3.96 16.32
CA LYS A 108 -20.28 -4.96 17.12
C LYS A 108 -21.66 -5.30 16.57
N ASN A 109 -22.39 -4.28 16.09
CA ASN A 109 -23.74 -4.39 15.52
C ASN A 109 -23.80 -3.84 14.09
N LYS A 110 -22.67 -3.84 13.38
CA LYS A 110 -22.58 -3.27 12.04
C LYS A 110 -21.93 -4.29 11.12
N ASP A 111 -22.40 -4.36 9.88
CA ASP A 111 -21.88 -5.31 8.89
C ASP A 111 -20.56 -4.85 8.26
N TYR A 112 -19.80 -4.04 9.00
CA TYR A 112 -18.54 -3.48 8.51
C TYR A 112 -17.49 -3.29 9.61
N GLY A 113 -16.25 -3.16 9.17
CA GLY A 113 -15.10 -2.83 9.98
C GLY A 113 -14.09 -1.94 9.24
N PHE A 114 -12.92 -1.80 9.83
CA PHE A 114 -11.79 -1.09 9.26
C PHE A 114 -10.52 -1.91 9.39
N VAL A 115 -9.76 -1.97 8.30
CA VAL A 115 -8.39 -2.48 8.28
C VAL A 115 -7.40 -1.34 8.12
N ARG A 116 -6.16 -1.52 8.54
CA ARG A 116 -5.09 -0.53 8.41
C ARG A 116 -3.70 -1.15 8.21
N SER A 117 -2.80 -0.36 7.67
CA SER A 117 -1.36 -0.60 7.62
C SER A 117 -0.62 0.73 7.46
N GLU A 118 0.71 0.73 7.53
CA GLU A 118 1.51 1.93 7.20
C GLU A 118 1.23 2.42 5.76
N TYR A 119 1.03 1.48 4.82
CA TYR A 119 0.70 1.79 3.43
C TYR A 119 -0.73 2.35 3.21
N CYS A 120 -1.69 1.93 4.02
CA CYS A 120 -3.09 2.33 3.90
C CYS A 120 -3.67 2.50 5.31
N PRO A 121 -3.72 3.74 5.83
CA PRO A 121 -3.98 3.97 7.25
C PRO A 121 -5.41 3.63 7.66
N LYS A 122 -6.34 3.51 6.69
CA LYS A 122 -7.72 3.12 6.92
C LYS A 122 -8.37 2.69 5.61
N ALA A 123 -8.88 1.47 5.53
CA ALA A 123 -9.78 1.01 4.48
C ALA A 123 -11.05 0.39 5.08
N PHE A 124 -12.18 0.62 4.43
CA PHE A 124 -13.45 0.00 4.81
C PHE A 124 -13.45 -1.49 4.43
N VAL A 125 -13.93 -2.36 5.32
CA VAL A 125 -14.14 -3.78 5.01
C VAL A 125 -15.56 -4.17 5.36
N ASP A 126 -16.29 -4.75 4.41
CA ASP A 126 -17.57 -5.40 4.67
C ASP A 126 -17.30 -6.71 5.40
N LYS A 127 -18.03 -6.96 6.49
CA LYS A 127 -17.85 -8.14 7.33
C LYS A 127 -18.08 -9.44 6.55
N ASN A 128 -18.92 -9.43 5.52
CA ASN A 128 -19.18 -10.59 4.66
C ASN A 128 -17.99 -10.96 3.78
N LYS A 129 -16.98 -10.09 3.66
CA LYS A 129 -15.73 -10.42 2.98
C LYS A 129 -14.80 -11.24 3.86
N ILE A 130 -14.96 -11.17 5.18
CA ILE A 130 -14.15 -11.89 6.16
C ILE A 130 -14.74 -13.29 6.36
N SER A 131 -13.91 -14.33 6.35
CA SER A 131 -14.39 -15.71 6.57
C SER A 131 -15.05 -15.86 7.94
N LEU A 132 -16.07 -16.72 8.01
CA LEU A 132 -16.79 -16.99 9.27
C LEU A 132 -15.86 -17.49 10.37
N GLU A 133 -14.94 -18.40 10.03
CA GLU A 133 -13.94 -18.94 10.93
C GLU A 133 -13.12 -17.84 11.61
N LEU A 134 -12.67 -16.87 10.81
CA LEU A 134 -11.88 -15.74 11.27
C LEU A 134 -12.71 -14.76 12.11
N VAL A 135 -13.97 -14.49 11.70
CA VAL A 135 -14.90 -13.70 12.51
C VAL A 135 -15.13 -14.34 13.88
N ASP A 136 -15.26 -15.65 13.94
CA ASP A 136 -15.48 -16.39 15.18
C ASP A 136 -14.21 -16.47 16.04
N GLU A 137 -13.02 -16.51 15.43
CA GLU A 137 -11.76 -16.33 16.13
C GLU A 137 -11.65 -14.93 16.77
N ILE A 138 -11.98 -13.87 16.02
CA ILE A 138 -11.97 -12.49 16.52
C ILE A 138 -12.92 -12.34 17.72
N LYS A 139 -14.13 -12.92 17.65
CA LYS A 139 -15.10 -12.88 18.76
C LYS A 139 -14.61 -13.63 19.99
N ARG A 140 -13.99 -14.80 19.81
CA ARG A 140 -13.47 -15.64 20.91
C ARG A 140 -12.28 -15.00 21.61
N ASN A 141 -11.36 -14.44 20.83
CA ASN A 141 -10.11 -13.93 21.34
C ASN A 141 -10.19 -12.43 21.73
N GLY A 142 -11.20 -11.69 21.23
CA GLY A 142 -11.31 -10.24 21.48
C GLY A 142 -10.20 -9.41 20.83
N HIS A 143 -9.37 -10.03 19.97
CA HIS A 143 -8.19 -9.41 19.38
C HIS A 143 -8.51 -8.80 18.02
N TYR A 144 -8.83 -7.50 18.01
CA TYR A 144 -8.87 -6.64 16.80
C TYR A 144 -7.45 -6.27 16.33
N ARG A 145 -6.53 -7.25 16.26
CA ARG A 145 -5.17 -7.07 15.75
C ARG A 145 -4.72 -8.21 14.83
N MET A 146 -5.68 -8.98 14.33
CA MET A 146 -5.40 -10.03 13.35
C MET A 146 -4.97 -9.42 12.03
N LYS A 147 -4.04 -10.10 11.36
CA LYS A 147 -3.55 -9.73 10.03
C LYS A 147 -4.38 -10.44 8.97
N LEU A 148 -4.87 -9.68 8.01
CA LEU A 148 -5.66 -10.14 6.86
C LEU A 148 -4.89 -9.83 5.59
N LEU A 149 -4.92 -10.74 4.61
CA LEU A 149 -4.51 -10.37 3.26
C LEU A 149 -5.70 -9.67 2.60
N CYS A 150 -5.54 -8.39 2.29
CA CYS A 150 -6.60 -7.54 1.75
C CYS A 150 -6.25 -7.07 0.34
N LYS A 151 -7.17 -7.24 -0.61
CA LYS A 151 -7.12 -6.53 -1.89
C LYS A 151 -7.86 -5.20 -1.74
N VAL A 152 -7.14 -4.09 -1.82
CA VAL A 152 -7.68 -2.74 -1.60
C VAL A 152 -7.92 -2.04 -2.93
N GLU A 153 -9.13 -1.54 -3.12
CA GLU A 153 -9.55 -0.76 -4.28
C GLU A 153 -10.08 0.60 -3.83
N ILE A 154 -10.36 1.50 -4.78
CA ILE A 154 -10.95 2.80 -4.52
C ILE A 154 -12.38 2.86 -5.05
N ASP A 155 -13.29 3.43 -4.25
CA ASP A 155 -14.65 3.70 -4.70
C ASP A 155 -14.72 4.95 -5.61
N GLU A 156 -15.93 5.26 -6.09
CA GLU A 156 -16.21 6.44 -6.93
C GLU A 156 -15.83 7.77 -6.27
N THR A 157 -15.75 7.81 -4.93
CA THR A 157 -15.37 8.99 -4.15
C THR A 157 -13.86 9.06 -3.87
N GLY A 158 -13.10 8.04 -4.32
CA GLY A 158 -11.67 7.88 -4.10
C GLY A 158 -11.30 7.40 -2.69
N GLN A 159 -12.25 6.81 -1.95
CA GLN A 159 -11.99 6.20 -0.65
C GLN A 159 -11.60 4.73 -0.80
N PRO A 160 -10.62 4.25 -0.01
CA PRO A 160 -10.22 2.85 -0.05
C PRO A 160 -11.24 1.92 0.62
N TYR A 161 -11.55 0.82 -0.06
CA TYR A 161 -12.31 -0.31 0.50
C TYR A 161 -11.60 -1.63 0.18
N VAL A 162 -11.92 -2.66 0.97
CA VAL A 162 -11.44 -4.03 0.78
C VAL A 162 -12.39 -4.76 -0.16
N ALA A 163 -11.92 -5.05 -1.38
CA ALA A 163 -12.69 -5.76 -2.39
C ALA A 163 -12.77 -7.27 -2.11
N ALA A 164 -11.69 -7.83 -1.55
CA ALA A 164 -11.58 -9.23 -1.16
C ALA A 164 -10.57 -9.41 -0.02
N THR A 165 -10.76 -10.46 0.79
CA THR A 165 -9.76 -10.93 1.76
C THR A 165 -9.38 -12.39 1.51
N LYS A 166 -8.18 -12.76 1.96
CA LYS A 166 -7.67 -14.14 2.02
C LYS A 166 -7.16 -14.43 3.42
#